data_AF-A0A401ZQZ4-F1
#
_entry.id   AF-A0A401ZQZ4-F1
#
_cell.length_a   1.000
_cell.length_b   1.000
_cell.length_c   1.000
_cell.angle_alpha   90.00
_cell.angle_beta   90.00
_cell.angle_gamma   90.00
#
_symmetry.space_group_name_H-M   'P 1'
#
loop_
_entity.id
_entity.type
_entity.pdbx_description
1 polymer ?
#
loop_
_entity_poly.entity_id
_entity_poly.type
_entity_poly.pdbx_seq_one_letter_code
_entity_poly.pdbx_strand_id
1 'polypeptide(L)'
;MGTITMIDQSQDWSDNTEGLDFFSNDLEGLEKKFNTGDKPVVKVPVVLKKGEVSFHSCLTIHGSGPNLTSQPRRSIAVHLQDASNHYQAYRYSNGTLARHNNDLLCRQVNGHPDYSDPVICPQLWPLH
;
A
#
# COMPACT_ATOMS: atom_id res chain seq x y z
N MET A 1 13.09 -0.80 -16.96
CA MET A 1 12.04 0.12 -16.47
C MET A 1 11.70 -0.06 -15.00
N GLY A 2 12.03 -1.20 -14.35
CA GLY A 2 11.75 -1.40 -12.93
C GLY A 2 10.25 -1.48 -12.66
N THR A 3 9.57 -2.54 -13.10
CA THR A 3 8.12 -2.64 -12.89
C THR A 3 7.77 -2.94 -11.43
N ILE A 4 6.51 -2.76 -11.06
CA ILE A 4 6.02 -3.25 -9.76
C ILE A 4 5.99 -4.78 -9.78
N THR A 5 6.49 -5.37 -8.71
CA THR A 5 6.49 -6.80 -8.44
C THR A 5 5.61 -7.04 -7.23
N MET A 6 4.68 -7.97 -7.38
CA MET A 6 3.80 -8.42 -6.30
C MET A 6 4.36 -9.72 -5.71
N ILE A 7 4.13 -9.96 -4.43
CA ILE A 7 4.33 -11.28 -3.83
C ILE A 7 3.01 -12.03 -3.91
N ASP A 8 2.98 -13.11 -4.68
CA ASP A 8 1.75 -13.89 -4.91
C ASP A 8 1.15 -14.41 -3.60
N GLN A 9 -0.17 -14.34 -3.48
CA GLN A 9 -0.96 -14.75 -2.32
C GLN A 9 -0.58 -14.07 -0.97
N SER A 10 0.27 -13.03 -0.97
CA SER A 10 0.74 -12.39 0.27
C SER A 10 -0.35 -11.69 1.07
N GLN A 11 -1.46 -11.33 0.42
CA GLN A 11 -2.65 -10.76 1.08
C GLN A 11 -3.31 -11.71 2.10
N ASP A 12 -3.06 -13.02 1.96
CA ASP A 12 -3.61 -14.08 2.82
C ASP A 12 -2.57 -14.59 3.83
N TRP A 13 -1.45 -13.88 3.98
CA TRP A 13 -0.43 -14.20 4.96
C TRP A 13 -0.80 -13.58 6.31
N SER A 14 -0.13 -14.04 7.36
CA SER A 14 -0.20 -13.39 8.67
C SER A 14 0.19 -11.92 8.56
N ASP A 15 -0.21 -11.11 9.54
CA ASP A 15 0.04 -9.67 9.52
C ASP A 15 1.52 -9.33 9.27
N ASN A 16 1.75 -8.58 8.20
CA ASN A 16 3.04 -8.05 7.75
C ASN A 16 3.06 -6.51 7.81
N THR A 17 2.07 -5.88 8.45
CA THR A 17 1.95 -4.40 8.51
C THR A 17 2.98 -3.74 9.41
N GLU A 18 3.57 -4.48 10.37
CA GLU A 18 4.71 -4.01 11.15
C GLU A 18 6.04 -4.29 10.42
N GLY A 19 6.86 -3.25 10.24
CA GLY A 19 8.27 -3.42 9.83
C GLY A 19 8.56 -3.41 8.32
N LEU A 20 7.53 -3.29 7.48
CA LEU A 20 7.70 -2.93 6.06
C LEU A 20 7.88 -1.43 5.92
N ASP A 21 8.89 -1.03 5.15
CA ASP A 21 9.21 0.37 4.87
C ASP A 21 9.08 0.64 3.37
N PHE A 22 8.05 1.40 3.01
CA PHE A 22 7.76 1.81 1.63
C PHE A 22 8.88 2.63 0.97
N PHE A 23 9.74 3.27 1.77
CA PHE A 23 10.82 4.13 1.26
C PHE A 23 12.20 3.45 1.31
N SER A 24 12.28 2.21 1.79
CA SER A 24 13.54 1.47 1.82
C SER A 24 13.99 1.08 0.42
N ASN A 25 15.29 1.23 0.16
CA ASN A 25 15.95 0.71 -1.04
C ASN A 25 16.54 -0.70 -0.84
N ASP A 26 16.52 -1.23 0.40
CA ASP A 26 16.99 -2.58 0.73
C ASP A 26 15.83 -3.58 0.66
N LEU A 27 15.50 -3.98 -0.57
CA LEU A 27 14.40 -4.91 -0.82
C LEU A 27 14.70 -6.31 -0.29
N GLU A 28 15.96 -6.75 -0.33
CA GLU A 28 16.37 -8.06 0.19
C GLU A 28 16.28 -8.12 1.71
N GLY A 29 16.69 -7.04 2.40
CA GLY A 29 16.54 -6.91 3.84
C GLY A 29 15.08 -6.84 4.28
N LEU A 30 14.20 -6.21 3.49
CA LEU A 30 12.75 -6.23 3.73
C LEU A 30 12.14 -7.62 3.54
N GLU A 31 12.52 -8.33 2.49
CA GLU A 31 12.01 -9.68 2.21
C GLU A 31 12.31 -10.67 3.33
N LYS A 32 13.48 -10.56 3.97
CA LYS A 32 13.84 -11.37 5.14
C LYS A 32 12.95 -11.14 6.36
N LYS A 33 12.20 -10.03 6.40
CA LYS A 33 11.26 -9.71 7.49
C LYS A 33 9.84 -10.22 7.23
N PHE A 34 9.57 -10.78 6.04
CA PHE A 34 8.23 -11.26 5.74
C PHE A 34 7.84 -12.39 6.69
N ASN A 35 6.67 -12.24 7.31
CA ASN A 35 5.98 -13.32 7.97
C ASN A 35 5.23 -14.14 6.90
N THR A 36 5.93 -15.11 6.32
CA THR A 36 5.38 -15.90 5.20
C THR A 36 4.43 -17.02 5.67
N GLY A 37 4.44 -17.37 6.96
CA GLY A 37 3.70 -18.53 7.48
C GLY A 37 4.06 -19.83 6.74
N ASP A 38 5.36 -20.04 6.49
CA ASP A 38 5.93 -21.17 5.74
C ASP A 38 5.52 -21.28 4.26
N LYS A 39 4.83 -20.26 3.72
CA LYS A 39 4.50 -20.18 2.29
C LYS A 39 5.73 -19.70 1.49
N PRO A 40 5.89 -20.15 0.24
CA PRO A 40 6.98 -19.69 -0.60
C PRO A 40 6.79 -18.22 -1.01
N VAL A 41 7.89 -17.48 -1.06
CA VAL A 41 7.90 -16.13 -1.65
C VAL A 41 7.98 -16.25 -3.17
N VAL A 42 6.85 -16.00 -3.86
CA VAL A 42 6.77 -16.01 -5.32
C VAL A 42 6.63 -14.58 -5.84
N LYS A 43 7.68 -14.06 -6.47
CA LYS A 43 7.72 -12.71 -7.04
C LYS A 43 7.09 -12.70 -8.44
N VAL A 44 6.02 -11.94 -8.61
CA VAL A 44 5.28 -11.81 -9.88
C VAL A 44 5.44 -10.39 -10.43
N PRO A 45 6.22 -10.19 -11.51
CA PRO A 45 6.33 -8.87 -12.14
C PRO A 45 5.05 -8.52 -12.90
N VAL A 46 4.51 -7.33 -12.64
CA VAL A 46 3.32 -6.84 -13.33
C VAL A 46 3.76 -5.95 -14.50
N VAL A 47 3.97 -6.55 -15.68
CA VAL A 47 4.43 -5.83 -16.87
C VAL A 47 3.22 -5.22 -17.58
N LEU A 48 3.14 -3.89 -17.59
CA LEU A 48 2.04 -3.14 -18.19
C LEU A 48 2.48 -2.34 -19.41
N LYS A 49 1.63 -2.28 -20.43
CA LYS A 49 1.70 -1.31 -21.53
C LYS A 49 1.08 0.02 -21.09
N LYS A 50 1.39 1.09 -21.84
CA LYS A 50 0.79 2.40 -21.62
C LYS A 50 -0.74 2.29 -21.70
N GLY A 51 -1.42 2.69 -20.61
CA GLY A 51 -2.88 2.67 -20.51
C GLY A 51 -3.45 1.43 -19.82
N GLU A 52 -2.63 0.40 -19.54
CA GLU A 52 -3.07 -0.75 -18.75
C GLU A 52 -3.04 -0.42 -17.24
N VAL A 53 -3.89 -1.13 -16.49
CA VAL A 53 -4.10 -0.92 -15.06
C VAL A 53 -3.98 -2.26 -14.34
N SER A 54 -3.39 -2.23 -13.15
CA SER A 54 -3.37 -3.37 -12.22
C SER A 54 -4.08 -3.03 -10.92
N PHE A 55 -4.82 -3.97 -10.36
CA PHE A 55 -5.45 -3.87 -9.05
C PHE A 55 -4.79 -4.84 -8.08
N HIS A 56 -4.66 -4.46 -6.81
CA HIS A 56 -4.14 -5.32 -5.75
C HIS A 56 -4.81 -4.96 -4.42
N SER A 57 -4.84 -5.92 -3.49
CA SER A 57 -5.34 -5.71 -2.14
C SER A 57 -4.37 -4.81 -1.36
N CYS A 58 -4.87 -4.04 -0.39
CA CYS A 58 -4.02 -3.27 0.53
C CYS A 58 -3.08 -4.16 1.38
N LEU A 59 -3.35 -5.46 1.46
CA LEU A 59 -2.52 -6.45 2.15
C LEU A 59 -1.50 -7.14 1.22
N THR A 60 -1.57 -6.94 -0.10
CA THR A 60 -0.60 -7.53 -1.03
C THR A 60 0.75 -6.84 -0.85
N ILE A 61 1.78 -7.60 -0.44
CA ILE A 61 3.15 -7.11 -0.40
C ILE A 61 3.63 -6.84 -1.82
N HIS A 62 4.16 -5.65 -2.06
CA HIS A 62 4.63 -5.23 -3.36
C HIS A 62 5.74 -4.19 -3.27
N GLY A 63 6.51 -4.10 -4.35
CA GLY A 63 7.58 -3.10 -4.47
C GLY A 63 8.07 -3.02 -5.91
N SER A 64 8.79 -1.95 -6.25
CA SER A 64 9.39 -1.83 -7.58
C SER A 64 10.89 -1.87 -7.54
N GLY A 65 11.49 -2.66 -8.43
CA GLY A 65 12.94 -2.64 -8.65
C GLY A 65 13.41 -1.35 -9.32
N PRO A 66 14.75 -1.12 -9.37
CA PRO A 66 15.32 0.08 -9.94
C PRO A 66 15.01 0.21 -11.45
N ASN A 67 14.80 1.44 -11.90
CA ASN A 67 14.75 1.73 -13.33
C ASN A 67 16.15 1.92 -13.90
N LEU A 68 16.71 0.87 -14.50
CA LEU A 68 18.06 0.90 -15.11
C LEU A 68 18.09 1.49 -16.53
N THR A 69 17.00 2.10 -17.01
CA THR A 69 16.91 2.67 -18.36
C THR A 69 17.00 4.19 -18.31
N SER A 70 17.38 4.82 -19.42
CA SER A 70 17.42 6.29 -19.53
C SER A 70 16.03 6.93 -19.61
N GLN A 71 14.97 6.15 -19.82
CA GLN A 71 13.61 6.66 -19.96
C GLN A 71 12.88 6.66 -18.61
N PRO A 72 12.17 7.76 -18.26
CA PRO A 72 11.44 7.82 -17.00
C PRO A 72 10.24 6.87 -16.99
N ARG A 73 10.04 6.17 -15.88
CA ARG A 73 8.80 5.42 -15.59
C ARG A 73 7.80 6.38 -14.95
N ARG A 74 6.61 6.50 -15.55
CA ARG A 74 5.51 7.35 -15.06
C ARG A 74 4.27 6.50 -14.84
N SER A 75 3.67 6.62 -13.66
CA SER A 75 2.46 5.91 -13.25
C SER A 75 1.65 6.78 -12.30
N ILE A 76 0.37 6.47 -12.15
CA ILE A 76 -0.52 7.04 -11.15
C ILE A 76 -1.00 5.88 -10.27
N ALA A 77 -0.91 6.05 -8.96
CA ALA A 77 -1.50 5.13 -8.00
C ALA A 77 -2.74 5.81 -7.39
N VAL A 78 -3.83 5.05 -7.28
CA VAL A 78 -5.08 5.50 -6.65
C VAL A 78 -5.45 4.47 -5.59
N HIS A 79 -5.59 4.91 -4.34
CA HIS A 79 -6.09 4.07 -3.26
C HIS A 79 -7.60 4.23 -3.14
N LEU A 80 -8.31 3.12 -3.09
CA LEU A 80 -9.74 3.06 -2.89
C LEU A 80 -10.03 2.51 -1.49
N GLN A 81 -11.06 3.02 -0.85
CA GLN A 81 -11.50 2.59 0.47
C GLN A 81 -13.01 2.35 0.48
N ASP A 82 -13.48 1.52 1.39
CA ASP A 82 -14.90 1.31 1.63
C ASP A 82 -15.57 2.57 2.19
N ALA A 83 -16.86 2.77 1.89
CA ALA A 83 -17.62 3.93 2.38
C ALA A 83 -17.73 3.98 3.91
N SER A 84 -17.63 2.83 4.58
CA SER A 84 -17.63 2.72 6.05
C SER A 84 -16.24 2.88 6.67
N ASN A 85 -15.19 3.09 5.86
CA ASN A 85 -13.85 3.28 6.40
C ASN A 85 -13.81 4.53 7.29
N HIS A 86 -13.17 4.40 8.43
CA HIS A 86 -13.05 5.47 9.41
C HIS A 86 -11.73 5.31 10.14
N TYR A 87 -11.24 6.41 10.71
CA TYR A 87 -10.02 6.39 11.50
C TYR A 87 -10.14 5.39 12.66
N GLN A 88 -9.15 4.51 12.77
CA GLN A 88 -8.97 3.63 13.91
C GLN A 88 -7.58 3.85 14.48
N ALA A 89 -7.50 4.10 15.78
CA ALA A 89 -6.22 4.23 16.46
C ALA A 89 -5.55 2.86 16.52
N TYR A 90 -4.46 2.70 15.75
CA TYR A 90 -3.60 1.51 15.81
C TYR A 90 -2.27 1.87 16.45
N ARG A 91 -1.82 1.04 17.40
CA ARG A 91 -0.52 1.19 18.05
C ARG A 91 0.32 -0.01 17.71
N TYR A 92 1.55 0.25 17.26
CA TYR A 92 2.55 -0.79 17.07
C TYR A 92 2.88 -1.48 18.39
N SER A 93 3.51 -2.64 18.30
CA SER A 93 4.04 -3.40 19.44
C SER A 93 4.90 -2.56 20.42
N ASN A 94 5.57 -1.52 19.94
CA ASN A 94 6.37 -0.58 20.77
C ASN A 94 5.55 0.57 21.40
N GLY A 95 4.23 0.59 21.24
CA GLY A 95 3.31 1.61 21.79
C GLY A 95 3.16 2.87 20.94
N THR A 96 3.97 3.05 19.90
CA THR A 96 3.91 4.19 18.98
C THR A 96 2.60 4.13 18.18
N LEU A 97 1.91 5.27 18.08
CA LEU A 97 0.72 5.39 17.26
C LEU A 97 1.11 5.33 15.78
N ALA A 98 0.53 4.39 15.03
CA ALA A 98 0.67 4.35 13.59
C ALA A 98 0.01 5.58 12.96
N ARG A 99 0.66 6.12 11.93
CA ARG A 99 0.18 7.26 11.17
C ARG A 99 0.32 6.98 9.69
N HIS A 100 -0.67 7.42 8.93
CA HIS A 100 -0.63 7.38 7.48
C HIS A 100 -0.48 8.81 6.95
N ASN A 101 0.24 9.02 5.84
CA ASN A 101 0.42 10.37 5.30
C ASN A 101 -0.90 11.04 4.91
N ASN A 102 -1.92 10.25 4.55
CA ASN A 102 -3.28 10.74 4.29
C ASN A 102 -3.93 11.38 5.54
N ASP A 103 -3.49 11.03 6.75
CA ASP A 103 -3.98 11.65 7.99
C ASP A 103 -3.72 13.18 7.97
N LEU A 104 -2.68 13.64 7.28
CA LEU A 104 -2.33 15.05 7.16
C LEU A 104 -3.13 15.79 6.09
N LEU A 105 -3.72 15.04 5.15
CA LEU A 105 -4.46 15.59 4.02
C LEU A 105 -5.94 15.74 4.34
N CYS A 106 -6.52 14.77 5.06
CA CYS A 106 -7.93 14.78 5.42
C CYS A 106 -8.25 15.90 6.42
N ARG A 107 -9.45 16.47 6.31
CA ARG A 107 -10.06 17.29 7.36
C ARG A 107 -9.92 16.61 8.72
N GLN A 108 -9.68 17.42 9.76
CA GLN A 108 -9.61 16.95 11.14
C GLN A 108 -10.94 17.15 11.87
N VAL A 109 -11.40 16.12 12.59
CA VAL A 109 -12.57 16.15 13.46
C VAL A 109 -12.19 15.60 14.82
N ASN A 110 -12.35 16.39 15.88
CA ASN A 110 -11.97 16.02 17.26
C ASN A 110 -10.51 15.55 17.40
N GLY A 111 -9.59 16.07 16.58
CA GLY A 111 -8.17 15.69 16.59
C GLY A 111 -7.84 14.40 15.83
N HIS A 112 -8.78 13.87 15.06
CA HIS A 112 -8.59 12.68 14.22
C HIS A 112 -8.89 12.98 12.74
N PRO A 113 -8.20 12.32 11.80
CA PRO A 113 -8.49 12.47 10.38
C PRO A 113 -9.86 11.88 10.04
N ASP A 114 -10.62 12.62 9.24
CA ASP A 114 -11.93 12.22 8.75
C ASP A 114 -11.81 11.61 7.34
N TYR A 115 -11.78 10.29 7.27
CA TYR A 115 -11.70 9.54 6.02
C TYR A 115 -12.96 9.62 5.14
N SER A 116 -14.00 10.32 5.59
CA SER A 116 -15.17 10.68 4.78
C SER A 116 -15.07 12.06 4.12
N ASP A 117 -13.94 12.78 4.27
CA ASP A 117 -13.72 14.09 3.66
C ASP A 117 -13.89 14.04 2.12
N PRO A 118 -14.93 14.64 1.53
CA PRO A 118 -15.20 14.52 0.10
C PRO A 118 -14.18 15.25 -0.79
N VAL A 119 -13.33 16.12 -0.23
CA VAL A 119 -12.26 16.80 -0.97
C VAL A 119 -11.09 15.86 -1.23
N ILE A 120 -10.77 15.00 -0.26
CA ILE A 120 -9.64 14.07 -0.31
C ILE A 120 -10.08 12.65 -0.68
N CYS A 121 -11.26 12.25 -0.22
CA CYS A 121 -11.86 10.93 -0.34
C CYS A 121 -13.25 11.04 -0.99
N PRO A 122 -13.35 11.53 -2.25
CA PRO A 122 -14.63 11.70 -2.91
C PRO A 122 -15.33 10.35 -3.13
N GLN A 123 -16.66 10.36 -3.01
CA GLN A 123 -17.48 9.21 -3.36
C GLN A 123 -17.42 8.97 -4.87
N LEU A 124 -17.02 7.77 -5.27
CA LEU A 124 -16.91 7.39 -6.69
C LEU A 124 -18.19 6.75 -7.23
N TRP A 125 -18.93 6.02 -6.39
CA TRP A 125 -20.20 5.37 -6.76
C TRP A 125 -21.28 5.64 -5.71
N PRO A 126 -22.54 5.90 -6.12
CA PRO A 126 -23.66 6.08 -5.21
C PRO A 126 -23.89 4.83 -4.34
N LEU A 127 -24.25 5.03 -3.08
CA LEU A 127 -24.78 3.95 -2.24
C LEU A 127 -26.24 3.72 -2.67
N HIS A 128 -26.55 2.50 -3.10
CA HIS A 128 -27.91 2.08 -3.44
C HIS A 128 -28.70 1.71 -2.19
#